data_AF-A0A108T2L0-F1
#
_entry.id   AF-A0A108T2L0-F1
#
_cell.length_a   1.000
_cell.length_b   1.000
_cell.length_c   1.000
_cell.angle_alpha   90.00
_cell.angle_beta   90.00
_cell.angle_gamma   90.00
#
_symmetry.space_group_name_H-M   'P 1'
#
loop_
_entity.id
_entity.type
_entity.pdbx_description
1 polymer ?
#
loop_
_entity_poly.entity_id
_entity_poly.type
_entity_poly.pdbx_seq_one_letter_code
_entity_poly.pdbx_strand_id
1 'polypeptide(L)' 'MTKVIHVHLIFEKRDFYFGSISAIFDTLDEATIGIKKSTLAHSGLSDGSSLPTPRAIIKQSHLIRSGRNPEE' A
#
# COMPACT_ATOMS: atom_id res chain seq x y z
N MET A 1 -2.64 5.32 -15.00
CA MET A 1 -2.00 4.24 -14.22
C MET A 1 -2.67 4.18 -12.85
N THR A 2 -3.40 3.12 -12.51
CA THR A 2 -4.09 3.05 -11.20
C THR A 2 -3.07 2.65 -10.14
N LYS A 3 -2.79 3.54 -9.19
CA LYS A 3 -1.89 3.25 -8.05
C LYS A 3 -2.52 2.22 -7.12
N VAL A 4 -1.69 1.34 -6.59
CA VAL A 4 -2.07 0.33 -5.59
C VAL A 4 -1.01 0.34 -4.49
N ILE A 5 -1.45 0.37 -3.25
CA ILE A 5 -0.59 0.22 -2.08
C ILE A 5 -0.86 -1.16 -1.50
N HIS A 6 0.12 -2.04 -1.61
CA HIS A 6 0.11 -3.38 -1.02
C HIS A 6 0.58 -3.31 0.43
N VAL A 7 -0.21 -3.84 1.35
CA VAL A 7 0.13 -3.96 2.78
C VAL A 7 0.08 -5.43 3.15
N HIS A 8 1.25 -6.01 3.44
CA HIS A 8 1.38 -7.37 3.93
C HIS A 8 1.55 -7.35 5.45
N LEU A 9 0.55 -7.84 6.20
CA LEU A 9 0.63 -7.99 7.65
C LEU A 9 1.43 -9.26 7.99
N ILE A 10 2.56 -9.09 8.68
CA ILE A 10 3.56 -10.14 8.91
C ILE A 10 3.02 -11.23 9.86
N PHE A 11 2.37 -10.83 10.95
CA PHE A 11 1.90 -11.76 11.98
C PHE A 11 0.59 -12.43 11.59
N GLU A 12 -0.30 -11.66 10.97
CA GLU A 12 -1.61 -12.10 10.52
C GLU A 12 -1.52 -12.87 9.19
N LYS A 13 -0.36 -12.83 8.52
CA LYS A 13 -0.09 -13.47 7.22
C LYS A 13 -1.18 -13.15 6.20
N ARG A 14 -1.55 -11.88 6.12
CA ARG A 14 -2.67 -11.39 5.31
C ARG A 14 -2.25 -10.21 4.47
N ASP A 15 -2.70 -10.21 3.23
CA ASP A 15 -2.46 -9.15 2.26
C ASP A 15 -3.69 -8.26 2.08
N PHE A 16 -3.44 -6.95 2.02
CA PHE A 16 -4.43 -5.94 1.68
C PHE A 16 -3.92 -5.07 0.54
N TYR A 17 -4.84 -4.54 -0.26
CA TYR A 17 -4.54 -3.69 -1.41
C TYR A 17 -5.42 -2.45 -1.36
N PHE A 18 -4.80 -1.28 -1.28
CA PHE A 18 -5.48 -0.01 -1.08
C PHE A 18 -5.22 0.95 -2.24
N GLY A 19 -6.19 1.81 -2.53
CA GLY A 19 -6.04 2.86 -3.55
C GLY A 19 -5.32 4.12 -3.04
N SER A 20 -5.14 4.28 -1.72
CA SER A 20 -4.49 5.44 -1.11
C SER A 20 -3.98 5.13 0.30
N ILE A 21 -3.08 5.97 0.82
CA ILE A 21 -2.59 5.85 2.20
C ILE A 21 -3.75 6.05 3.20
N SER A 22 -4.65 7.00 2.95
CA SER A 22 -5.82 7.23 3.82
C SER A 22 -6.69 5.98 3.95
N ALA A 23 -6.94 5.27 2.85
CA ALA A 23 -7.77 4.06 2.86
C ALA A 23 -7.18 2.92 3.71
N ILE A 24 -5.85 2.89 3.91
CA ILE A 24 -5.21 1.97 4.86
C ILE A 24 -5.75 2.25 6.25
N PHE A 25 -5.73 3.50 6.69
CA PHE A 25 -6.12 3.90 8.05
C PHE A 25 -7.62 3.95 8.29
N ASP A 26 -8.43 3.94 7.22
CA ASP A 26 -9.88 3.74 7.33
C ASP A 26 -10.23 2.26 7.59
N THR A 27 -9.30 1.33 7.33
CA THR A 27 -9.51 -0.13 7.43
C THR A 27 -8.65 -0.80 8.52
N LEU A 28 -7.42 -0.34 8.71
CA LEU A 28 -6.41 -0.88 9.62
C LEU A 28 -5.89 0.24 10.50
N ASP A 29 -5.74 0.01 11.80
CA ASP A 29 -5.20 1.01 12.71
C ASP A 29 -3.65 1.06 12.70
N GLU A 30 -3.09 2.15 13.23
CA GLU A 30 -1.63 2.36 13.32
C GLU A 30 -0.92 1.24 14.11
N ALA A 31 -1.62 0.65 15.09
CA ALA A 31 -1.10 -0.41 15.93
C ALA A 31 -0.99 -1.74 15.17
N THR A 32 -1.91 -2.04 14.26
CA THR A 32 -1.93 -3.24 13.42
C THR A 32 -0.81 -3.18 12.40
N ILE A 33 -0.65 -2.04 11.73
CA ILE A 33 0.40 -1.88 10.71
C ILE A 33 1.76 -1.52 11.31
N GLY A 34 1.83 -1.03 12.56
CA GLY A 34 3.08 -0.67 13.23
C GLY A 34 3.72 0.64 12.78
N ILE A 35 2.95 1.58 12.23
CA ILE A 35 3.42 2.90 11.79
C ILE A 35 2.31 3.95 11.87
N LYS A 36 2.69 5.20 12.18
CA LYS A 36 1.75 6.34 12.19
C LYS A 36 1.38 6.80 10.79
N LYS A 37 0.17 7.32 10.62
CA LYS A 37 -0.31 7.89 9.35
C LYS A 37 0.56 9.01 8.84
N SER A 38 0.98 9.92 9.72
CA SER A 38 1.86 11.03 9.35
C SER A 38 3.22 10.53 8.85
N THR A 39 3.83 9.57 9.55
CA THR A 39 5.11 8.98 9.14
C THR A 39 4.99 8.31 7.77
N LEU A 40 3.92 7.55 7.54
CA LEU A 40 3.69 6.88 6.25
C LEU A 40 3.42 7.89 5.11
N ALA A 41 2.71 8.99 5.39
CA ALA A 41 2.45 10.04 4.41
C ALA A 41 3.74 10.77 3.97
N HIS A 42 4.73 10.86 4.86
CA HIS A 42 6.01 11.52 4.60
C HIS A 42 7.15 10.55 4.24
N SER A 43 6.90 9.24 4.19
CA SER A 43 7.94 8.24 3.94
C SER A 43 8.42 8.20 2.49
N GLY A 44 7.86 9.02 1.61
CA GLY A 44 8.24 9.06 0.20
C GLY A 44 7.97 7.76 -0.54
N LEU A 45 6.85 7.08 -0.24
CA LEU A 45 6.42 5.88 -0.96
C LEU A 45 6.29 6.19 -2.46
N SER A 46 7.32 5.82 -3.21
CA SER A 46 7.40 5.91 -4.65
C SER A 46 7.16 4.55 -5.28
N ASP A 47 6.93 4.54 -6.58
CA ASP A 47 6.67 3.30 -7.30
C ASP A 47 7.86 2.32 -7.20
N GLY A 48 7.58 1.08 -6.79
CA GLY A 48 8.61 0.06 -6.54
C GLY A 48 9.33 0.16 -5.19
N SER A 49 9.03 1.18 -4.37
CA SER A 49 9.58 1.28 -3.01
C SER A 49 8.84 0.37 -2.03
N SER A 50 9.58 -0.14 -1.04
CA SER A 50 9.07 -0.98 0.04
C SER A 50 9.47 -0.40 1.39
N LEU A 51 8.48 -0.16 2.24
CA LEU A 51 8.66 0.30 3.61
C LEU A 51 8.30 -0.83 4.58
N PRO A 52 9.29 -1.54 5.14
CA PRO A 52 9.04 -2.45 6.23
C PRO A 52 8.77 -1.67 7.53
N THR A 53 7.86 -2.19 8.32
CA THR A 53 7.54 -1.74 9.69
C THR A 53 7.66 -2.95 10.62
N PRO A 54 7.54 -2.78 11.95
CA PRO A 54 7.57 -3.91 12.86
C PRO A 54 6.46 -4.95 12.64
N ARG A 55 5.35 -4.59 11.98
CA ARG A 55 4.18 -5.47 11.82
C ARG A 55 3.71 -5.69 10.39
N ALA A 56 4.13 -4.84 9.47
CA ALA A 56 3.70 -4.89 8.07
C ALA A 56 4.83 -4.54 7.08
N ILE A 57 4.71 -5.02 5.85
CA ILE A 57 5.50 -4.58 4.71
C ILE A 57 4.57 -3.80 3.78
N ILE A 58 4.89 -2.53 3.53
CA ILE A 58 4.07 -1.63 2.73
C ILE A 58 4.79 -1.33 1.42
N LYS A 59 4.14 -1.53 0.27
CA LYS A 59 4.72 -1.32 -1.05
C LYS A 59 3.79 -0.51 -1.93
N GLN A 60 4.32 0.50 -2.61
CA GLN A 60 3.56 1.20 -3.65
C GLN A 60 3.89 0.61 -5.02
N SER A 61 2.84 0.31 -5.78
CA SER A 61 2.91 -0.22 -7.12
C SER A 61 1.73 0.30 -7.94
N HIS A 62 1.50 -0.32 -9.10
CA HIS A 62 0.41 -0.02 -9.99
C HIS A 62 -0.35 -1.28 -10.41
N LEU A 63 -1.63 -1.10 -10.70
CA LEU A 63 -2.48 -2.16 -11.22
C LEU A 63 -2.10 -2.48 -12.67
N ILE A 64 -1.62 -3.71 -12.87
CA ILE A 64 -1.38 -4.28 -14.19
C ILE A 64 -2.72 -4.76 -14.75
N ARG A 65 -3.09 -4.30 -15.94
CA ARG A 65 -4.32 -4.68 -16.65
C ARG A 65 -3.97 -5.31 -17.98
N SER A 66 -4.83 -6.18 -18.51
CA SER A 66 -4.73 -6.60 -19.90
C SER A 66 -4.95 -5.39 -20.81
N GLY A 67 -4.16 -5.27 -21.88
CA GLY A 67 -4.33 -4.21 -22.86
C GLY A 67 -5.64 -4.41 -23.61
N ARG A 68 -6.60 -3.49 -23.46
CA ARG A 68 -7.37 -3.08 -24.62
C ARG A 68 -6.60 -1.92 -25.22
N ASN A 69 -6.18 -2.08 -26.47
CA ASN A 69 -5.61 -0.98 -27.24
C ASN A 69 -6.62 0.19 -27.18
N PRO A 70 -6.25 1.38 -26.70
CA PRO A 70 -7.07 2.57 -26.91
C PRO A 70 -6.84 3.00 -28.37
N GLU A 71 -7.38 2.23 -29.30
CA GLU A 71 -7.63 2.69 -30.67
C GLU A 71 -9.11 3.05 -30.76
N GLU A 72 -9.41 4.26 -30.28
CA GLU A 72 -10.41 5.18 -30.85
C GLU A 72 -10.02 6.62 -30.47
#